data_AF-A0A7R9MLM0-F1
#
_entry.id   AF-A0A7R9MLM0-F1
#
_cell.length_a   1.000
_cell.length_b   1.000
_cell.length_c   1.000
_cell.angle_alpha   90.00
_cell.angle_beta   90.00
_cell.angle_gamma   90.00
#
_symmetry.space_group_name_H-M   'P 1'
#
loop_
_entity.id
_entity.type
_entity.pdbx_description
1 polymer ?
#
loop_
_entity_poly.entity_id
_entity_poly.type
_entity_poly.pdbx_seq_one_letter_code
_entity_poly.pdbx_strand_id
1 'polypeptide(L)' 'MSDIYGIVEYFGSNDESHPCGYCKTMKDGNTDYGKCRFGMWAHRLSNMNYQNLIDRNWRRSGKYCYKPVLERTCCPM' A
#
# COMPACT_ATOMS: atom_id res chain seq x y z
N MET A 1 -14.86 22.39 13.46
CA MET A 1 -15.01 20.94 13.70
C MET A 1 -14.46 20.23 12.47
N SER A 2 -13.18 19.87 12.45
CA SER A 2 -12.57 19.13 11.35
C SER A 2 -13.32 17.79 11.18
N ASP A 3 -13.65 17.41 9.95
CA ASP A 3 -14.39 16.19 9.66
C ASP A 3 -13.75 14.98 10.34
N ILE A 4 -14.49 14.44 11.31
CA ILE A 4 -14.03 13.38 12.22
C ILE A 4 -14.03 12.02 11.52
N TYR A 5 -14.80 11.87 10.44
CA TYR A 5 -14.95 10.61 9.71
C TYR A 5 -14.37 10.69 8.29
N GLY A 6 -13.79 9.59 7.84
CA GLY A 6 -13.35 9.38 6.47
C GLY A 6 -14.25 8.36 5.77
N ILE A 7 -14.38 8.48 4.45
CA ILE A 7 -15.06 7.49 3.60
C ILE A 7 -13.99 6.85 2.74
N VAL A 8 -13.76 5.55 2.94
CA VAL A 8 -12.78 4.76 2.21
C VAL A 8 -13.43 3.50 1.67
N GLU A 9 -13.04 3.13 0.46
CA GLU A 9 -13.31 1.82 -0.10
C GLU A 9 -12.06 0.95 0.11
N TYR A 10 -12.20 -0.18 0.80
CA TYR A 10 -11.08 -1.04 1.13
C TYR A 10 -11.01 -2.22 0.14
N PHE A 11 -9.87 -2.37 -0.53
CA PHE A 11 -9.66 -3.41 -1.54
C PHE A 11 -8.99 -4.67 -0.99
N GLY A 12 -8.56 -4.67 0.28
CA GLY A 12 -7.82 -5.78 0.87
C GLY A 12 -6.36 -5.83 0.44
N SER A 13 -5.71 -6.96 0.74
CA SER A 13 -4.42 -7.32 0.15
C SER A 13 -4.65 -7.99 -1.19
N ASN A 14 -3.90 -7.58 -2.21
CA ASN A 14 -3.73 -8.44 -3.37
C ASN A 14 -2.84 -9.61 -2.93
N ASP A 15 -3.42 -10.82 -2.83
CA ASP A 15 -2.65 -12.05 -2.60
C ASP A 15 -1.76 -12.38 -3.81
N GLU A 16 -2.13 -11.84 -4.98
CA GLU A 16 -1.38 -11.92 -6.22
C GLU A 16 -0.13 -11.02 -6.17
N SER A 17 1.01 -11.69 -6.22
CA SER A 17 2.35 -11.12 -6.30
C SER A 17 2.56 -10.43 -7.65
N HIS A 18 2.48 -9.08 -7.70
CA HIS A 18 2.79 -8.34 -8.93
C HIS A 18 4.31 -8.13 -9.10
N PRO A 19 4.87 -8.26 -10.32
CA PRO A 19 6.30 -8.13 -10.55
C PRO A 19 6.83 -6.74 -10.12
N CYS A 20 7.86 -6.69 -9.27
CA CYS A 20 8.52 -5.42 -8.96
C CYS A 20 9.35 -4.98 -10.16
N GLY A 21 8.95 -3.89 -10.81
CA GLY A 21 9.68 -3.31 -11.95
C GLY A 21 11.13 -2.89 -11.67
N TYR A 22 11.60 -2.92 -10.42
CA TYR A 22 12.98 -2.63 -10.02
C TYR A 22 13.83 -3.89 -9.83
N CYS A 23 13.24 -4.99 -9.33
CA CYS A 23 13.96 -6.24 -9.05
C CYS A 23 14.17 -7.13 -10.27
N LYS A 24 14.18 -6.58 -11.50
CA LYS A 24 14.35 -7.34 -12.75
C LYS A 24 15.68 -8.12 -12.88
N THR A 25 16.55 -8.05 -11.87
CA THR A 25 17.92 -8.58 -11.91
C THR A 25 18.26 -9.51 -10.75
N MET A 26 17.31 -10.25 -10.19
CA MET A 26 17.62 -11.44 -9.37
C MET A 26 17.41 -12.66 -10.25
N LYS A 27 18.43 -12.96 -11.07
CA LYS A 27 18.59 -14.25 -11.73
C LYS A 27 18.77 -15.29 -10.62
N ASP A 28 17.69 -16.00 -10.27
CA ASP A 28 17.69 -17.39 -9.81
C ASP A 28 16.31 -17.70 -9.21
N GLY A 29 15.39 -18.10 -10.09
CA GLY A 29 14.41 -19.17 -9.83
C GLY A 29 13.34 -19.03 -8.74
N ASN A 30 13.33 -17.99 -7.90
CA ASN A 30 12.35 -17.90 -6.81
C ASN A 30 11.35 -16.76 -7.06
N THR A 31 10.13 -17.13 -7.50
CA THR A 31 9.06 -16.23 -7.98
C THR A 31 8.11 -15.76 -6.86
N ASP A 32 8.52 -15.86 -5.59
CA ASP A 32 7.64 -15.55 -4.47
C ASP A 32 7.64 -14.07 -4.03
N TYR A 33 8.58 -13.26 -4.52
CA TYR A 33 8.77 -11.89 -4.04
C TYR A 33 8.26 -10.82 -5.00
N GLY A 34 6.95 -10.55 -4.99
CA GLY A 34 6.34 -9.43 -5.71
C GLY A 34 5.82 -8.34 -4.79
N LYS A 35 5.24 -7.29 -5.36
CA LYS A 35 4.68 -6.16 -4.61
C LYS A 35 3.35 -6.58 -3.98
N CYS A 36 3.37 -7.03 -2.72
CA CYS A 36 2.13 -7.23 -1.95
C CYS A 36 1.81 -5.96 -1.17
N ARG A 37 0.58 -5.45 -1.33
CA ARG A 37 0.13 -4.20 -0.72
C ARG A 37 -1.33 -4.33 -0.33
N PHE A 38 -1.67 -3.77 0.83
CA PHE A 38 -3.06 -3.43 1.14
C PHE A 38 -3.43 -2.15 0.41
N GLY A 39 -4.60 -2.13 -0.22
CA GLY A 39 -5.10 -0.99 -0.98
C GLY A 39 -6.39 -0.43 -0.41
N MET A 40 -6.55 0.89 -0.43
CA MET A 40 -7.83 1.55 -0.21
C MET A 40 -7.97 2.80 -1.08
N TRP A 41 -9.19 3.13 -1.47
CA TRP A 41 -9.52 4.39 -2.14
C TRP A 41 -10.15 5.36 -1.15
N ALA A 42 -9.52 6.51 -0.96
CA ALA A 42 -10.01 7.56 -0.09
C ALA A 42 -10.92 8.52 -0.87
N HIS A 43 -12.24 8.31 -0.78
CA HIS A 43 -13.23 9.26 -1.31
C HIS A 43 -13.21 10.56 -0.51
N ARG A 44 -13.09 10.44 0.81
CA ARG A 44 -12.96 11.57 1.75
C ARG A 44 -12.03 11.19 2.88
N LEU A 45 -10.98 11.98 3.08
CA LEU A 45 -10.02 11.75 4.14
C LEU A 45 -9.56 13.10 4.70
N SER A 46 -9.73 13.29 6.00
CA SER A 46 -9.24 14.49 6.68
C SER A 46 -7.73 14.41 6.88
N ASN A 47 -7.09 15.57 7.06
CA ASN A 47 -5.64 15.64 7.29
C ASN A 47 -5.22 14.83 8.53
N MET A 48 -6.03 14.86 9.59
CA MET A 48 -5.77 14.10 10.82
C MET A 48 -5.86 12.58 10.59
N ASN A 49 -6.89 12.14 9.86
CA ASN A 49 -7.02 10.71 9.51
C ASN A 49 -5.89 10.26 8.58
N TYR A 50 -5.42 11.13 7.68
CA TYR A 50 -4.26 10.84 6.85
C TYR A 50 -2.95 10.78 7.65
N GLN A 51 -2.76 11.67 8.64
CA GLN A 51 -1.59 11.60 9.53
C GLN A 51 -1.55 10.27 10.28
N ASN A 52 -2.68 9.86 10.85
CA ASN A 52 -2.84 8.56 11.49
C ASN A 52 -2.50 7.37 10.56
N LEU A 53 -2.79 7.48 9.27
CA LEU A 53 -2.42 6.47 8.27
C LEU A 53 -0.90 6.47 8.05
N ILE A 54 -0.27 7.64 7.89
CA ILE A 54 1.20 7.77 7.73
C ILE A 54 1.93 7.16 8.92
N ASP A 55 1.49 7.45 10.15
CA ASP A 55 2.10 6.92 11.38
C ASP A 55 2.03 5.39 11.46
N ARG A 56 1.10 4.78 10.72
CA ARG A 56 0.93 3.32 10.57
C ARG A 56 1.57 2.77 9.29
N ASN A 57 2.47 3.53 8.67
CA ASN A 57 3.21 3.21 7.45
C ASN A 57 2.35 3.08 6.18
N TRP A 58 1.20 3.75 6.12
CA TRP A 58 0.46 3.91 4.87
C TRP A 58 1.06 5.03 4.02
N ARG A 59 1.03 4.83 2.70
CA ARG A 59 1.42 5.81 1.68
C ARG A 59 0.24 6.10 0.78
N ARG A 60 0.34 7.15 -0.03
CA ARG A 60 -0.75 7.61 -0.92
C ARG A 60 -0.22 8.07 -2.28
N SER A 61 -0.98 7.78 -3.33
CA SER A 61 -0.84 8.33 -4.67
C SER A 61 -2.21 8.79 -5.17
N GLY A 62 -2.42 10.10 -5.32
CA GLY A 62 -3.73 10.64 -5.70
C GLY A 62 -4.79 10.39 -4.62
N LYS A 63 -5.82 9.59 -4.89
CA LYS A 63 -6.82 9.13 -3.89
C LYS A 63 -6.57 7.71 -3.41
N TYR A 64 -5.60 7.02 -3.98
CA TYR A 64 -5.26 5.66 -3.63
C TYR A 64 -4.27 5.65 -2.46
N CYS A 65 -4.64 5.03 -1.35
CA CYS A 65 -3.76 4.77 -0.22
C CYS A 65 -3.35 3.31 -0.21
N TYR A 66 -2.09 3.03 0.14
CA TYR A 66 -1.57 1.68 0.17
C TYR A 66 -0.59 1.46 1.33
N LYS A 67 -0.57 0.23 1.84
CA LYS A 67 0.41 -0.22 2.84
C LYS A 67 1.18 -1.42 2.29
N PRO A 68 2.51 -1.35 2.16
CA PRO A 68 3.31 -2.49 1.73
C PRO A 68 3.30 -3.57 2.80
N VAL A 69 3.26 -4.83 2.37
CA VAL A 69 3.52 -5.98 3.24
C VAL A 69 5.02 -6.26 3.19
N LEU A 70 5.76 -5.78 4.19
CA LEU A 70 7.23 -5.86 4.22
C LEU A 70 7.74 -7.30 4.18
N GLU A 71 7.01 -8.24 4.77
CA GLU A 71 7.37 -9.67 4.78
C GLU A 71 7.37 -10.31 3.39
N ARG A 72 6.56 -9.78 2.46
CA ARG A 72 6.36 -10.35 1.12
C ARG A 72 6.90 -9.47 -0.01
N THR A 73 7.24 -8.21 0.27
CA THR A 73 7.67 -7.25 -0.76
C THR A 73 9.18 -7.31 -0.96
N CYS A 74 9.63 -7.63 -2.18
CA CYS A 74 11.05 -7.74 -2.53
C CYS A 74 11.86 -6.43 -2.43
N CYS A 75 11.18 -5.29 -2.63
CA CYS A 75 11.80 -3.99 -2.80
C CYS A 75 11.72 -3.25 -1.46
N PRO A 76 12.86 -2.87 -0.82
CA PRO A 76 12.81 -1.98 0.34
C PRO A 76 12.12 -0.68 -0.09
N MET A 77 11.11 -0.28 0.68
CA MET A 77 10.33 0.94 0.45
C MET A 77 11.07 2.19 0.92
#